data_AF-A0A7Y2HN94-F1
#
_entry.id   AF-A0A7Y2HN94-F1
#
_cell.length_a   1.000
_cell.length_b   1.000
_cell.length_c   1.000
_cell.angle_alpha   90.00
_cell.angle_beta   90.00
_cell.angle_gamma   90.00
#
_symmetry.space_group_name_H-M   'P 1'
#
loop_
_entity.id
_entity.type
_entity.pdbx_description
1 polymer ?
#
loop_
_entity_poly.entity_id
_entity_poly.type
_entity_poly.pdbx_seq_one_letter_code
_entity_poly.pdbx_strand_id
1 'polypeptide(L)'
;MSSLSMLQEGPVLDPPRGHLPFASELFTVTGVESMLGAAGDLLWVVTYVIAIWIGFKHRTYAVPLLAVALNVTWEFVYTVIYPVENRVVFYLHAAWLVVDLIIVYQIYRFGRKEQRQAFFRKHYPLLLTLTLAACLIFQITFDRFFYQIALFPMETGNGMAFMMNLVMSILFFGLLFGREDLRGVSEPIAWTKMIGTALISIGNTMAFLTSEGRSYDFQFRPVGSDEAWQAFTAGTRTLDLRLFYFMFIAIFVLDVLYIVMVRQAKRRRAEAEVAG
;
A
#
# COMPACT_ATOMS: atom_id res chain seq x y z
N MET A 1 -9.95 49.77 5.38
CA MET A 1 -8.92 48.90 5.98
C MET A 1 -9.53 48.16 7.16
N SER A 2 -10.01 46.92 6.98
CA SER A 2 -10.14 45.89 8.04
C SER A 2 -10.90 44.64 7.54
N SER A 3 -10.35 43.92 6.57
CA SER A 3 -10.89 42.61 6.16
C SER A 3 -9.77 41.58 5.97
N LEU A 4 -8.77 41.64 6.87
CA LEU A 4 -7.57 40.80 6.84
C LEU A 4 -7.21 40.28 8.24
N SER A 5 -8.22 39.97 9.07
CA SER A 5 -8.01 39.42 10.42
C SER A 5 -8.67 38.05 10.64
N MET A 6 -9.14 37.36 9.60
CA MET A 6 -9.73 36.00 9.70
C MET A 6 -8.77 34.87 9.29
N LEU A 7 -7.46 35.07 9.47
CA LEU A 7 -6.45 34.00 9.35
C LEU A 7 -5.57 33.95 10.60
N GLN A 8 -6.19 33.97 11.79
CA GLN A 8 -5.50 33.46 12.97
C GLN A 8 -5.55 31.93 12.87
N GLU A 9 -4.41 31.34 12.48
CA GLU A 9 -4.14 29.93 12.64
C GLU A 9 -4.49 29.55 14.09
N GLY A 10 -5.50 28.71 14.27
CA GLY A 10 -5.75 28.06 15.56
C GLY A 10 -4.49 27.32 16.00
N PRO A 11 -4.28 27.13 17.32
CA PRO A 11 -3.04 26.53 17.82
C PRO A 11 -2.79 25.20 17.11
N VAL A 12 -1.65 25.12 16.42
CA VAL A 12 -1.08 23.84 15.96
C VAL A 12 -0.80 23.06 17.23
N LEU A 13 -1.75 22.20 17.61
CA LEU A 13 -1.62 21.32 18.75
C LEU A 13 -0.50 20.33 18.42
N ASP A 14 0.65 20.48 19.09
CA ASP A 14 1.67 19.45 19.10
C ASP A 14 1.04 18.09 19.46
N PRO A 15 1.40 17.01 18.76
CA PRO A 15 0.83 15.70 19.01
C PRO A 15 1.08 15.30 20.47
N PRO A 16 0.09 14.68 21.14
CA PRO A 16 0.33 14.09 22.45
C PRO A 16 1.40 13.00 22.30
N ARG A 17 2.56 13.22 22.93
CA ARG A 17 3.66 12.25 23.09
C ARG A 17 3.29 11.14 24.07
N GLY A 18 2.13 10.53 23.86
CA GLY A 18 1.60 9.44 24.67
C GLY A 18 1.63 8.17 23.85
N HIS A 19 2.53 7.26 24.20
CA HIS A 19 2.62 5.91 23.64
C HIS A 19 1.24 5.24 23.77
N LEU A 20 0.58 4.98 22.63
CA LEU A 20 -0.48 4.00 22.63
C LEU A 20 0.21 2.61 22.69
N PRO A 21 -0.35 1.63 23.40
CA PRO A 21 0.36 0.37 23.66
C PRO A 21 0.62 -0.49 22.40
N PHE A 22 0.06 -0.11 21.24
CA PHE A 22 -0.01 -0.98 20.07
C PHE A 22 1.36 -1.20 19.41
N ALA A 23 2.23 -0.19 19.37
CA ALA A 23 3.61 -0.33 18.90
C ALA A 23 4.46 -1.31 19.75
N SER A 24 4.04 -1.59 20.99
CA SER A 24 4.67 -2.61 21.83
C SER A 24 4.12 -4.03 21.61
N GLU A 25 2.92 -4.17 21.05
CA GLU A 25 2.28 -5.46 20.75
C GLU A 25 2.73 -6.06 19.40
N LEU A 26 3.26 -5.24 18.48
CA LEU A 26 3.84 -5.69 17.20
C LEU A 26 5.01 -6.69 17.36
N PHE A 27 5.62 -6.78 18.55
CA PHE A 27 6.78 -7.66 18.81
C PHE A 27 6.59 -8.66 19.95
N THR A 28 5.42 -8.73 20.57
CA THR A 28 5.05 -9.96 21.27
C THR A 28 4.66 -10.98 20.21
N VAL A 29 5.67 -11.61 19.58
CA VAL A 29 5.52 -12.78 18.71
C VAL A 29 5.14 -13.98 19.58
N THR A 30 3.97 -13.90 20.20
CA THR A 30 3.47 -14.91 21.15
C THR A 30 2.12 -15.46 20.70
N GLY A 31 1.43 -14.79 19.78
CA GLY A 31 0.16 -15.22 19.19
C GLY A 31 0.29 -15.78 17.78
N VAL A 32 -0.63 -16.68 17.41
CA VAL A 32 -0.70 -17.30 16.07
C VAL A 32 -0.93 -16.23 14.99
N GLU A 33 -1.68 -15.18 15.31
CA GLU A 33 -1.96 -14.02 14.48
C GLU A 33 -0.67 -13.29 14.03
N SER A 34 0.26 -13.05 14.96
CA SER A 34 1.54 -12.40 14.65
C SER A 34 2.45 -13.30 13.83
N MET A 35 2.42 -14.62 14.06
CA MET A 35 3.17 -15.59 13.26
C MET A 35 2.66 -15.65 11.81
N LEU A 36 1.35 -15.58 11.61
CA LEU A 36 0.74 -15.50 10.27
C LEU A 36 1.13 -14.21 9.55
N GLY A 37 1.11 -13.07 10.26
CA GLY A 37 1.59 -11.79 9.73
C GLY A 37 3.04 -11.88 9.26
N ALA A 38 3.95 -12.33 10.12
CA ALA A 38 5.37 -12.46 9.80
C ALA A 38 5.65 -13.43 8.64
N ALA A 39 4.93 -14.56 8.59
CA ALA A 39 5.03 -15.50 7.47
C ALA A 39 4.55 -14.87 6.15
N GLY A 40 3.50 -14.05 6.22
CA GLY A 40 3.01 -13.31 5.07
C GLY A 40 3.98 -12.22 4.58
N ASP A 41 4.61 -11.48 5.50
CA ASP A 41 5.65 -10.50 5.17
C ASP A 41 6.86 -11.15 4.52
N LEU A 42 7.27 -12.33 5.00
CA LEU A 42 8.35 -13.10 4.37
C LEU A 42 8.01 -13.48 2.93
N LEU A 43 6.76 -13.87 2.64
CA LEU A 43 6.32 -14.14 1.28
C LEU A 43 6.28 -12.87 0.42
N TRP A 44 6.01 -11.69 1.00
CA TRP A 44 6.16 -10.41 0.30
C TRP A 44 7.62 -10.07 -0.02
N VAL A 45 8.55 -10.37 0.89
CA VAL A 45 10.00 -10.28 0.59
C VAL A 45 10.35 -11.18 -0.60
N VAL A 46 9.90 -12.43 -0.60
CA VAL A 46 10.09 -13.35 -1.75
C VAL A 46 9.48 -12.77 -3.02
N THR A 47 8.28 -12.19 -2.94
CA THR A 47 7.60 -11.54 -4.06
C THR A 47 8.46 -10.44 -4.68
N TYR A 48 9.03 -9.55 -3.86
CA TYR A 48 9.90 -8.49 -4.37
C TYR A 48 11.24 -8.98 -4.87
N VAL A 49 11.86 -9.98 -4.22
CA VAL A 49 13.10 -10.60 -4.72
C VAL A 49 12.89 -11.15 -6.13
N ILE A 50 11.79 -11.89 -6.35
CA ILE A 50 11.43 -12.41 -7.67
C ILE A 50 11.13 -11.25 -8.63
N ALA A 51 10.39 -10.23 -8.19
CA ALA A 51 10.05 -9.08 -9.03
C ALA A 51 11.30 -8.32 -9.52
N ILE A 52 12.25 -8.08 -8.62
CA ILE A 52 13.53 -7.43 -8.93
C ILE A 52 14.33 -8.29 -9.91
N TRP A 53 14.45 -9.60 -9.63
CA TRP A 53 15.17 -10.51 -10.50
C TRP A 53 14.56 -10.54 -11.92
N ILE A 54 13.23 -10.68 -12.02
CA ILE A 54 12.53 -10.71 -13.32
C ILE A 54 12.65 -9.37 -14.03
N GLY A 55 12.51 -8.25 -13.33
CA GLY A 55 12.58 -6.94 -13.97
C GLY A 55 13.96 -6.67 -14.57
N PHE A 56 15.04 -7.02 -13.87
CA PHE A 56 16.39 -6.97 -14.45
C PHE A 56 16.58 -7.98 -15.60
N LYS A 57 16.15 -9.23 -15.41
CA LYS A 57 16.31 -10.29 -16.41
C LYS A 57 15.59 -9.96 -17.72
N HIS A 58 14.34 -9.47 -17.65
CA HIS A 58 13.52 -9.16 -18.82
C HIS A 58 13.67 -7.70 -19.28
N ARG A 59 14.53 -6.91 -18.61
CA ARG A 59 14.74 -5.46 -18.83
C ARG A 59 13.41 -4.70 -18.88
N THR A 60 12.59 -4.94 -17.87
CA THR A 60 11.25 -4.36 -17.69
C THR A 60 10.98 -4.21 -16.19
N TYR A 61 9.75 -3.89 -15.80
CA TYR A 61 9.34 -3.84 -14.39
C TYR A 61 8.26 -4.90 -14.12
N ALA A 62 8.36 -5.63 -13.01
CA ALA A 62 7.43 -6.73 -12.69
C ALA A 62 6.30 -6.33 -11.73
N VAL A 63 6.36 -5.12 -11.16
CA VAL A 63 5.34 -4.56 -10.26
C VAL A 63 4.74 -3.30 -10.90
N PRO A 64 3.41 -3.09 -10.86
CA PRO A 64 2.80 -1.94 -11.51
C PRO A 64 3.31 -0.59 -10.98
N LEU A 65 3.53 0.37 -11.90
CA LEU A 65 4.15 1.66 -11.59
C LEU A 65 3.45 2.42 -10.46
N LEU A 66 2.12 2.59 -10.57
CA LEU A 66 1.37 3.35 -9.58
C LEU A 66 1.36 2.66 -8.20
N ALA A 67 1.37 1.32 -8.16
CA ALA A 67 1.45 0.59 -6.90
C ALA A 67 2.79 0.84 -6.19
N VAL A 68 3.91 0.80 -6.92
CA VAL A 68 5.23 1.11 -6.38
C VAL A 68 5.33 2.58 -5.99
N ALA A 69 4.73 3.49 -6.76
CA ALA A 69 4.70 4.92 -6.43
C ALA A 69 3.95 5.18 -5.11
N LEU A 70 2.82 4.51 -4.88
CA LEU A 70 2.09 4.59 -3.61
C LEU A 70 2.92 4.02 -2.45
N ASN A 71 3.54 2.85 -2.62
CA ASN A 71 4.35 2.22 -1.58
C ASN A 71 5.59 3.04 -1.21
N VAL A 72 6.42 3.42 -2.21
CA VAL A 72 7.67 4.13 -1.95
C VAL A 72 7.44 5.48 -1.27
N THR A 73 6.34 6.15 -1.61
CA THR A 73 5.98 7.44 -1.00
C THR A 73 5.42 7.27 0.39
N TRP A 74 4.69 6.18 0.66
CA TRP A 74 4.24 5.80 2.00
C TRP A 74 5.44 5.51 2.91
N GLU A 75 6.37 4.66 2.47
CA GLU A 75 7.58 4.33 3.22
C GLU A 75 8.46 5.57 3.44
N PHE A 76 8.54 6.46 2.44
CA PHE A 76 9.27 7.72 2.57
C PHE A 76 8.64 8.64 3.63
N VAL A 77 7.31 8.75 3.66
CA VAL A 77 6.61 9.53 4.68
C VAL A 77 6.92 9.00 6.07
N TYR A 78 6.77 7.70 6.32
CA TYR A 78 6.97 7.10 7.66
C TYR A 78 8.45 6.84 8.04
N THR A 79 9.39 7.03 7.12
CA THR A 79 10.84 6.95 7.40
C THR A 79 11.47 8.33 7.52
N VAL A 80 11.05 9.32 6.72
CA VAL A 80 11.78 10.60 6.57
C VAL A 80 10.99 11.78 7.10
N ILE A 81 9.68 11.86 6.83
CA ILE A 81 8.86 13.03 7.20
C ILE A 81 8.31 12.86 8.62
N TYR A 82 7.75 11.69 8.91
CA TYR A 82 7.13 11.32 10.17
C TYR A 82 7.75 9.99 10.67
N PRO A 83 9.04 9.98 11.04
CA PRO A 83 9.72 8.76 11.46
C PRO A 83 9.08 8.17 12.72
N VAL A 84 8.85 6.85 12.70
CA VAL A 84 8.34 6.10 13.85
C VAL A 84 9.39 6.09 14.97
N GLU A 85 8.99 6.38 16.21
CA GLU A 85 9.91 6.42 17.36
C GLU A 85 10.52 5.05 17.70
N ASN A 86 9.77 3.96 17.44
CA ASN A 86 10.25 2.60 17.63
C ASN A 86 11.34 2.28 16.59
N ARG A 87 12.59 2.12 17.07
CA ARG A 87 13.76 1.87 16.22
C ARG A 87 13.63 0.63 15.34
N VAL A 88 13.01 -0.45 15.83
CA VAL A 88 12.85 -1.68 15.06
C VAL A 88 11.90 -1.45 13.89
N VAL A 89 10.75 -0.83 14.16
CA VAL A 89 9.76 -0.47 13.14
C VAL A 89 10.35 0.51 12.13
N PHE A 90 11.11 1.50 12.61
CA PHE A 90 11.85 2.44 11.75
C PHE A 90 12.79 1.70 10.79
N TYR A 91 13.61 0.77 11.27
CA TYR A 91 14.54 0.04 10.41
C TYR A 91 13.81 -0.89 9.43
N LEU A 92 12.63 -1.42 9.79
CA LEU A 92 11.79 -2.16 8.85
C LEU A 92 11.28 -1.27 7.72
N HIS A 93 10.70 -0.11 8.03
CA HIS A 93 10.27 0.86 7.01
C HIS A 93 11.44 1.32 6.13
N ALA A 94 12.60 1.61 6.73
CA ALA A 94 13.80 1.96 5.98
C ALA A 94 14.25 0.83 5.03
N ALA A 95 14.15 -0.43 5.46
CA ALA A 95 14.46 -1.58 4.60
C ALA A 95 13.47 -1.72 3.43
N TRP A 96 12.17 -1.56 3.69
CA TRP A 96 11.15 -1.56 2.63
C TRP A 96 11.34 -0.41 1.65
N LEU A 97 11.65 0.79 2.14
CA LEU A 97 11.98 1.95 1.31
C LEU A 97 13.14 1.66 0.35
N VAL A 98 14.20 0.99 0.83
CA VAL A 98 15.34 0.60 -0.02
C VAL A 98 14.90 -0.38 -1.13
N VAL A 99 14.09 -1.37 -0.78
CA VAL A 99 13.55 -2.34 -1.76
C VAL A 99 12.70 -1.62 -2.81
N ASP A 100 11.82 -0.72 -2.40
CA ASP A 100 10.98 0.07 -3.28
C ASP A 100 11.79 0.96 -4.21
N LEU A 101 12.86 1.61 -3.71
CA LEU A 101 13.77 2.40 -4.54
C LEU A 101 14.46 1.58 -5.64
N ILE A 102 14.78 0.31 -5.37
CA ILE A 102 15.32 -0.61 -6.40
C ILE A 102 14.26 -0.89 -7.48
N ILE A 103 12.99 -0.99 -7.11
CA ILE A 103 11.89 -1.20 -8.07
C ILE A 103 11.59 0.09 -8.84
N VAL A 104 11.59 1.25 -8.19
CA VAL A 104 11.50 2.57 -8.84
C VAL A 104 12.63 2.74 -9.85
N TYR A 105 13.85 2.31 -9.52
CA TYR A 105 14.97 2.31 -10.46
C TYR A 105 14.68 1.46 -11.71
N GLN A 106 14.12 0.26 -11.56
CA GLN A 106 13.72 -0.56 -12.72
C GLN A 106 12.64 0.12 -13.57
N ILE A 107 11.65 0.75 -12.93
CA ILE A 107 10.60 1.52 -13.60
C ILE A 107 11.23 2.69 -14.38
N TYR A 108 12.07 3.50 -13.74
CA TYR A 108 12.77 4.61 -14.39
C TYR A 108 13.63 4.12 -15.58
N ARG A 109 14.40 3.05 -15.38
CA ARG A 109 15.39 2.55 -16.34
C ARG A 109 14.76 1.84 -17.54
N PHE A 110 13.69 1.10 -17.33
CA PHE A 110 13.08 0.22 -18.34
C PHE A 110 11.69 0.68 -18.80
N GLY A 111 10.93 1.38 -17.95
CA GLY A 111 9.53 1.66 -18.20
C GLY A 111 9.25 2.64 -19.34
N ARG A 112 10.24 3.45 -19.74
CA ARG A 112 10.15 4.29 -20.95
C ARG A 112 9.88 3.46 -22.21
N LYS A 113 10.49 2.27 -22.32
CA LYS A 113 10.34 1.41 -23.51
C LYS A 113 8.99 0.69 -23.55
N GLU A 114 8.34 0.57 -22.40
CA GLU A 114 7.04 -0.10 -22.24
C GLU A 114 5.86 0.82 -22.63
N GLN A 115 6.09 2.12 -22.83
CA GLN A 115 5.02 3.05 -23.20
C GLN A 115 4.67 2.91 -24.69
N ARG A 116 3.41 2.62 -25.01
CA ARG A 116 2.95 2.44 -26.41
C ARG A 116 2.86 3.76 -27.17
N GLN A 117 2.37 4.82 -26.53
CA GLN A 117 2.18 6.12 -27.19
C GLN A 117 3.46 6.95 -27.20
N ALA A 118 3.73 7.63 -28.31
CA ALA A 118 4.92 8.47 -28.50
C ALA A 118 5.00 9.61 -27.47
N PHE A 119 3.86 10.21 -27.12
CA PHE A 119 3.78 11.27 -26.11
C PHE A 119 4.32 10.81 -24.75
N PHE A 120 3.84 9.67 -24.24
CA PHE A 120 4.29 9.10 -22.97
C PHE A 120 5.76 8.70 -23.02
N ARG A 121 6.24 8.12 -24.13
CA ARG A 121 7.67 7.80 -24.31
C ARG A 121 8.57 9.03 -24.27
N LYS A 122 8.14 10.13 -24.88
CA LYS A 122 8.91 11.39 -24.95
C LYS A 122 9.03 12.04 -23.57
N HIS A 123 7.93 12.10 -22.83
CA HIS A 123 7.86 12.79 -21.53
C HIS A 123 7.96 11.85 -20.32
N TYR A 124 8.42 10.61 -20.52
CA TYR A 124 8.38 9.57 -19.48
C TYR A 124 9.03 9.98 -18.15
N PRO A 125 10.25 10.53 -18.10
CA PRO A 125 10.86 10.90 -16.81
C PRO A 125 10.03 11.96 -16.07
N LEU A 126 9.49 12.95 -16.79
CA LEU A 126 8.64 13.98 -16.20
C LEU A 126 7.35 13.37 -15.63
N LEU A 127 6.68 12.51 -16.40
CA LEU A 127 5.45 11.86 -15.96
C LEU A 127 5.66 10.94 -14.75
N LEU A 128 6.78 10.23 -14.70
CA LEU A 128 7.14 9.42 -13.54
C LEU A 128 7.37 10.31 -12.31
N THR A 129 8.13 11.40 -12.45
CA THR A 129 8.35 12.35 -11.35
C THR A 129 7.05 12.98 -10.88
N LEU A 130 6.16 13.40 -11.79
CA LEU A 130 4.85 13.95 -11.45
C LEU A 130 3.98 12.90 -10.74
N THR A 131 4.05 11.63 -11.15
CA THR A 131 3.33 10.54 -10.48
C THR A 131 3.83 10.33 -9.05
N LEU A 132 5.15 10.29 -8.85
CA LEU A 132 5.75 10.17 -7.51
C LEU A 132 5.41 11.38 -6.64
N ALA A 133 5.49 12.60 -7.17
CA ALA A 133 5.14 13.81 -6.46
C ALA A 133 3.65 13.83 -6.08
N ALA A 134 2.76 13.44 -7.00
CA ALA A 134 1.33 13.34 -6.73
C ALA A 134 1.02 12.30 -5.65
N CYS A 135 1.66 11.12 -5.70
CA CYS A 135 1.52 10.10 -4.66
C CYS A 135 2.05 10.61 -3.31
N LEU A 136 3.19 11.30 -3.28
CA LEU A 136 3.74 11.85 -2.04
C LEU A 136 2.81 12.91 -1.41
N ILE A 137 2.30 13.83 -2.24
CA ILE A 137 1.31 14.83 -1.79
C ILE A 137 0.07 14.11 -1.24
N PHE A 138 -0.42 13.09 -1.97
CA PHE A 138 -1.55 12.28 -1.53
C PHE A 138 -1.28 11.61 -0.19
N GLN A 139 -0.12 10.98 0.03
CA GLN A 139 0.19 10.33 1.31
C GLN A 139 0.23 11.34 2.47
N ILE A 140 0.85 12.51 2.26
CA ILE A 140 0.94 13.56 3.30
C ILE A 140 -0.44 14.13 3.62
N THR A 141 -1.26 14.42 2.60
CA THR A 141 -2.60 14.99 2.83
C THR A 141 -3.56 13.95 3.40
N PHE A 142 -3.45 12.69 2.97
CA PHE A 142 -4.21 11.57 3.52
C PHE A 142 -3.87 11.36 5.00
N ASP A 143 -2.59 11.29 5.36
CA ASP A 143 -2.15 11.14 6.74
C ASP A 143 -2.68 12.28 7.63
N ARG A 144 -2.52 13.53 7.20
CA ARG A 144 -3.05 14.70 7.93
C ARG A 144 -4.58 14.68 8.06
N PHE A 145 -5.28 14.33 6.99
CA PHE A 145 -6.74 14.26 6.99
C PHE A 145 -7.22 13.21 7.99
N PHE A 146 -6.65 12.00 7.96
CA PHE A 146 -7.05 10.90 8.83
C PHE A 146 -6.61 11.07 10.29
N TYR A 147 -5.49 11.77 10.53
CA TYR A 147 -5.09 12.23 11.86
C TYR A 147 -6.13 13.20 12.45
N GLN A 148 -6.59 14.17 11.67
CA GLN A 148 -7.55 15.19 12.13
C GLN A 148 -8.92 14.60 12.50
N ILE A 149 -9.30 13.51 11.85
CA ILE A 149 -10.55 12.80 12.12
C ILE A 149 -10.35 11.57 13.01
N ALA A 150 -9.22 11.41 13.71
CA ALA A 150 -8.96 10.34 14.70
C ALA A 150 -9.34 8.90 14.27
N LEU A 151 -9.44 8.65 12.97
CA LEU A 151 -9.98 7.40 12.41
C LEU A 151 -8.94 6.30 12.31
N PHE A 152 -7.66 6.70 12.26
CA PHE A 152 -6.54 5.79 12.36
C PHE A 152 -5.64 6.29 13.49
N PRO A 153 -5.56 5.57 14.62
CA PRO A 153 -4.43 5.72 15.52
C PRO A 153 -3.17 5.53 14.68
N MET A 154 -2.26 6.52 14.72
CA MET A 154 -1.05 6.61 13.86
C MET A 154 -0.20 5.32 13.83
N GLU A 155 -0.40 4.42 14.78
CA GLU A 155 0.32 3.15 14.92
C GLU A 155 -0.25 2.00 14.07
N THR A 156 -1.35 2.18 13.33
CA THR A 156 -2.04 1.12 12.55
C THR A 156 -2.00 1.35 11.03
N GLY A 157 -0.84 1.70 10.49
CA GLY A 157 -0.58 1.85 9.03
C GLY A 157 -1.04 0.67 8.14
N ASN A 158 -1.46 -0.46 8.73
CA ASN A 158 -2.09 -1.61 8.09
C ASN A 158 -3.30 -1.24 7.21
N GLY A 159 -4.15 -0.29 7.61
CA GLY A 159 -5.32 0.11 6.80
C GLY A 159 -4.95 0.67 5.43
N MET A 160 -3.98 1.57 5.41
CA MET A 160 -3.44 2.14 4.17
C MET A 160 -2.74 1.07 3.33
N ALA A 161 -1.99 0.16 3.98
CA ALA A 161 -1.31 -0.94 3.31
C ALA A 161 -2.29 -1.85 2.53
N PHE A 162 -3.43 -2.20 3.12
CA PHE A 162 -4.45 -2.99 2.42
C PHE A 162 -5.13 -2.22 1.28
N MET A 163 -5.33 -0.90 1.41
CA MET A 163 -5.88 -0.08 0.31
C MET A 163 -4.91 -0.05 -0.87
N MET A 164 -3.63 0.17 -0.60
CA MET A 164 -2.58 0.12 -1.61
C MET A 164 -2.46 -1.28 -2.24
N ASN A 165 -2.60 -2.35 -1.46
CA ASN A 165 -2.58 -3.72 -1.97
C ASN A 165 -3.81 -4.04 -2.85
N LEU A 166 -5.00 -3.55 -2.51
CA LEU A 166 -6.18 -3.66 -3.37
C LEU A 166 -5.95 -2.97 -4.71
N VAL A 167 -5.45 -1.73 -4.69
CA VAL A 167 -5.06 -0.99 -5.90
C VAL A 167 -4.00 -1.77 -6.68
N MET A 168 -2.98 -2.30 -6.01
CA MET A 168 -1.93 -3.11 -6.64
C MET A 168 -2.50 -4.34 -7.34
N SER A 169 -3.42 -5.07 -6.69
CA SER A 169 -4.06 -6.28 -7.24
C SER A 169 -4.83 -5.97 -8.52
N ILE A 170 -5.53 -4.83 -8.58
CA ILE A 170 -6.19 -4.35 -9.81
C ILE A 170 -5.15 -4.02 -10.88
N LEU A 171 -4.08 -3.31 -10.52
CA LEU A 171 -3.06 -2.85 -11.48
C LEU A 171 -2.22 -3.98 -12.08
N PHE A 172 -2.11 -5.13 -11.42
CA PHE A 172 -1.44 -6.32 -11.98
C PHE A 172 -2.10 -6.79 -13.28
N PHE A 173 -3.42 -6.68 -13.41
CA PHE A 173 -4.14 -6.95 -14.68
C PHE A 173 -3.66 -6.02 -15.80
N GLY A 174 -3.34 -4.75 -15.47
CA GLY A 174 -2.76 -3.81 -16.42
C GLY A 174 -1.41 -4.27 -16.97
N LEU A 175 -0.57 -4.94 -16.17
CA LEU A 175 0.67 -5.56 -16.65
C LEU A 175 0.40 -6.72 -17.60
N LEU A 176 -0.60 -7.56 -17.28
CA LEU A 176 -0.96 -8.72 -18.09
C LEU A 176 -1.50 -8.31 -19.46
N PHE A 177 -2.46 -7.39 -19.50
CA PHE A 177 -3.09 -6.96 -20.75
C PHE A 177 -2.26 -5.92 -21.53
N GLY A 178 -1.38 -5.21 -20.85
CA GLY A 178 -0.52 -4.20 -21.46
C GLY A 178 0.69 -4.77 -22.22
N ARG A 179 0.99 -6.07 -22.07
CA ARG A 179 2.22 -6.68 -22.59
C ARG A 179 1.95 -7.88 -23.49
N GLU A 180 2.18 -7.69 -24.79
CA GLU A 180 2.02 -8.74 -25.81
C GLU A 180 2.99 -9.91 -25.59
N ASP A 181 4.22 -9.61 -25.15
CA ASP A 181 5.28 -10.59 -24.91
C ASP A 181 5.35 -11.09 -23.46
N LEU A 182 4.36 -10.80 -22.62
CA LEU A 182 4.29 -11.20 -21.22
C LEU A 182 5.58 -10.92 -20.41
N ARG A 183 6.49 -10.04 -20.86
CA ARG A 183 7.71 -9.71 -20.10
C ARG A 183 7.31 -9.11 -18.75
N GLY A 184 8.05 -9.40 -17.69
CA GLY A 184 7.69 -8.99 -16.32
C GLY A 184 6.39 -9.58 -15.74
N VAL A 185 5.59 -10.34 -16.50
CA VAL A 185 4.45 -11.08 -15.97
C VAL A 185 4.95 -12.40 -15.39
N SER A 186 4.71 -12.62 -14.10
CA SER A 186 5.28 -13.75 -13.37
C SER A 186 4.22 -14.47 -12.55
N GLU A 187 4.17 -15.78 -12.72
CA GLU A 187 3.28 -16.62 -11.94
C GLU A 187 3.79 -16.83 -10.51
N PRO A 188 5.10 -17.05 -10.25
CA PRO A 188 5.63 -17.05 -8.88
C PRO A 188 5.30 -15.78 -8.09
N ILE A 189 5.42 -14.59 -8.68
CA ILE A 189 5.04 -13.31 -8.03
C ILE A 189 3.57 -13.33 -7.61
N ALA A 190 2.69 -13.79 -8.50
CA ALA A 190 1.26 -13.84 -8.23
C ALA A 190 0.92 -14.78 -7.06
N TRP A 191 1.53 -15.97 -7.02
CA TRP A 191 1.33 -16.93 -5.92
C TRP A 191 1.89 -16.42 -4.59
N THR A 192 3.13 -15.95 -4.56
CA THR A 192 3.77 -15.52 -3.31
C THR A 192 3.07 -14.27 -2.74
N LYS A 193 2.66 -13.34 -3.61
CA LYS A 193 1.84 -12.17 -3.22
C LYS A 193 0.52 -12.60 -2.60
N MET A 194 -0.21 -13.48 -3.28
CA MET A 194 -1.55 -13.90 -2.87
C MET A 194 -1.50 -14.63 -1.52
N ILE A 195 -0.61 -15.61 -1.40
CA ILE A 195 -0.47 -16.39 -0.16
C ILE A 195 0.02 -15.47 0.96
N GLY A 196 0.99 -14.59 0.69
CA GLY A 196 1.48 -13.62 1.67
C GLY A 196 0.37 -12.72 2.20
N THR A 197 -0.41 -12.11 1.30
CA THR A 197 -1.56 -11.27 1.67
C THR A 197 -2.65 -12.05 2.39
N ALA A 198 -2.91 -13.30 1.99
CA ALA A 198 -3.89 -14.16 2.65
C ALA A 198 -3.49 -14.46 4.10
N LEU A 199 -2.22 -14.79 4.37
CA LEU A 199 -1.74 -15.03 5.74
C LEU A 199 -1.88 -13.77 6.60
N ILE A 200 -1.48 -12.60 6.09
CA ILE A 200 -1.63 -11.32 6.81
C ILE A 200 -3.11 -11.03 7.07
N SER A 201 -3.99 -11.29 6.10
CA SER A 201 -5.44 -11.07 6.22
C SER A 201 -6.06 -11.99 7.27
N ILE A 202 -5.66 -13.27 7.32
CA ILE A 202 -6.12 -14.24 8.33
C ILE A 202 -5.63 -13.81 9.71
N GLY A 203 -4.34 -13.45 9.84
CA GLY A 203 -3.77 -12.96 11.09
C GLY A 203 -4.50 -11.73 11.62
N ASN A 204 -4.76 -10.73 10.75
CA ASN A 204 -5.53 -9.54 11.12
C ASN A 204 -6.98 -9.89 11.49
N THR A 205 -7.63 -10.81 10.77
CA THR A 205 -8.98 -11.28 11.10
C THR A 205 -9.04 -11.95 12.47
N MET A 206 -8.06 -12.81 12.78
CA MET A 206 -7.94 -13.45 14.09
C MET A 206 -7.72 -12.41 15.20
N ALA A 207 -6.82 -11.45 14.97
CA ALA A 207 -6.59 -10.34 15.88
C ALA A 207 -7.88 -9.54 16.12
N PHE A 208 -8.65 -9.24 15.07
CA PHE A 208 -9.93 -8.55 15.20
C PHE A 208 -10.95 -9.35 16.01
N LEU A 209 -11.18 -10.61 15.68
CA LEU A 209 -12.14 -11.48 16.38
C LEU A 209 -11.76 -11.70 17.86
N THR A 210 -10.47 -11.75 18.18
CA THR A 210 -10.00 -11.84 19.58
C THR A 210 -10.08 -10.50 20.31
N SER A 211 -9.97 -9.38 19.59
CA SER A 211 -10.09 -8.03 20.11
C SER A 211 -11.53 -7.53 20.25
N GLU A 212 -12.54 -8.19 19.68
CA GLU A 212 -13.98 -7.84 19.79
C GLU A 212 -14.51 -7.83 21.25
N GLY A 213 -13.71 -8.29 22.23
CA GLY A 213 -13.97 -8.09 23.67
C GLY A 213 -13.43 -6.77 24.26
N ARG A 214 -12.71 -5.95 23.49
CA ARG A 214 -12.16 -4.65 23.88
C ARG A 214 -12.76 -3.58 22.97
N SER A 215 -13.78 -2.88 23.46
CA SER A 215 -14.35 -1.71 22.79
C SER A 215 -13.23 -0.69 22.53
N TYR A 216 -12.84 -0.49 21.28
CA TYR A 216 -11.99 0.64 20.91
C TYR A 216 -12.87 1.89 20.93
N ASP A 217 -12.94 2.53 22.08
CA ASP A 217 -13.64 3.80 22.25
C ASP A 217 -12.77 4.89 21.62
N PHE A 218 -12.99 5.16 20.34
CA PHE A 218 -12.31 6.24 19.63
C PHE A 218 -12.73 7.57 20.27
N GLN A 219 -11.88 8.13 21.13
CA GLN A 219 -12.13 9.45 21.72
C GLN A 219 -11.74 10.55 20.72
N PHE A 220 -12.72 11.03 19.95
CA PHE A 220 -12.56 12.17 19.06
C PHE A 220 -12.49 13.48 19.86
N ARG A 221 -11.47 14.30 19.61
CA ARG A 221 -11.46 15.72 20.04
C ARG A 221 -11.96 16.59 18.88
N PRO A 222 -13.06 17.34 19.03
CA PRO A 222 -13.55 18.20 17.96
C PRO A 222 -12.57 19.35 17.72
N VAL A 223 -12.15 19.52 16.46
CA VAL A 223 -11.47 20.73 15.99
C VAL A 223 -12.50 21.56 15.23
N GLY A 224 -13.02 22.62 15.87
CA GLY A 224 -13.93 23.60 15.28
C GLY A 224 -15.41 23.43 15.64
N SER A 225 -16.15 24.54 15.56
CA SER A 225 -17.62 24.55 15.53
C SER A 225 -18.06 24.42 14.07
N ASP A 226 -18.78 23.36 13.72
CA ASP A 226 -19.87 23.42 12.73
C ASP A 226 -20.53 22.04 12.61
N GLU A 227 -21.86 22.02 12.67
CA GLU A 227 -22.70 20.83 12.64
C GLU A 227 -22.45 19.94 11.40
N ALA A 228 -21.94 20.52 10.30
CA ALA A 228 -21.50 19.79 9.11
C ALA A 228 -20.26 18.90 9.39
N TRP A 229 -19.32 19.37 10.20
CA TRP A 229 -18.18 18.57 10.65
C TRP A 229 -18.66 17.44 11.56
N GLN A 230 -19.63 17.71 12.44
CA GLN A 230 -20.24 16.68 13.28
C GLN A 230 -21.05 15.66 12.48
N ALA A 231 -21.77 16.07 11.42
CA ALA A 231 -22.51 15.17 10.55
C ALA A 231 -21.60 14.31 9.64
N PHE A 232 -20.53 14.91 9.09
CA PHE A 232 -19.51 14.19 8.32
C PHE A 232 -18.72 13.22 9.20
N THR A 233 -18.30 13.66 10.39
CA THR A 233 -17.63 12.77 11.36
C THR A 233 -18.57 11.69 11.89
N ALA A 234 -19.86 11.97 12.11
CA ALA A 234 -20.83 10.97 12.52
C ALA A 234 -21.03 9.85 11.48
N GLY A 235 -20.97 10.16 10.18
CA GLY A 235 -20.98 9.15 9.11
C GLY A 235 -19.68 8.36 8.98
N THR A 236 -18.57 8.89 9.50
CA THR A 236 -17.24 8.25 9.47
C THR A 236 -16.84 7.65 10.83
N ARG A 237 -17.69 7.76 11.87
CA ARG A 237 -17.44 7.27 13.25
C ARG A 237 -17.22 5.77 13.38
N THR A 238 -17.53 5.00 12.35
CA THR A 238 -17.29 3.56 12.34
C THR A 238 -16.61 3.22 11.03
N LEU A 239 -15.28 3.21 11.02
CA LEU A 239 -14.56 2.40 10.03
C LEU A 239 -14.99 0.96 10.30
N ASP A 240 -16.05 0.53 9.61
CA ASP A 240 -16.66 -0.78 9.81
C ASP A 240 -15.58 -1.82 9.50
N LEU A 241 -15.27 -2.72 10.44
CA LEU A 241 -14.34 -3.82 10.22
C LEU A 241 -14.72 -4.65 8.98
N ARG A 242 -15.99 -4.61 8.57
CA ARG A 242 -16.48 -5.16 7.30
C ARG A 242 -15.78 -4.59 6.07
N LEU A 243 -15.28 -3.35 6.11
CA LEU A 243 -14.47 -2.80 5.02
C LEU A 243 -13.17 -3.58 4.87
N PHE A 244 -12.48 -3.90 5.96
CA PHE A 244 -11.27 -4.72 5.93
C PHE A 244 -11.58 -6.13 5.43
N TYR A 245 -12.63 -6.77 5.94
CA TYR A 245 -13.04 -8.09 5.46
C TYR A 245 -13.39 -8.09 3.97
N PHE A 246 -14.10 -7.07 3.50
CA PHE A 246 -14.37 -6.86 2.08
C PHE A 246 -13.06 -6.76 1.28
N MET A 247 -12.11 -5.94 1.74
CA MET A 247 -10.83 -5.77 1.06
C MET A 247 -10.01 -7.07 1.03
N PHE A 248 -9.98 -7.83 2.14
CA PHE A 248 -9.29 -9.12 2.20
C PHE A 248 -9.84 -10.09 1.16
N ILE A 249 -11.17 -10.22 1.10
CA ILE A 249 -11.86 -11.08 0.13
C ILE A 249 -11.63 -10.57 -1.29
N ALA A 250 -11.77 -9.26 -1.52
CA ALA A 250 -11.59 -8.66 -2.83
C ALA A 250 -10.17 -8.87 -3.37
N ILE A 251 -9.14 -8.63 -2.55
CA ILE A 251 -7.74 -8.87 -2.92
C ILE A 251 -7.54 -10.34 -3.26
N PHE A 252 -8.01 -11.25 -2.41
CA PHE A 252 -7.86 -12.69 -2.65
C PHE A 252 -8.52 -13.13 -3.97
N VAL A 253 -9.75 -12.69 -4.22
CA VAL A 253 -10.48 -13.01 -5.47
C VAL A 253 -9.74 -12.45 -6.69
N LEU A 254 -9.31 -11.19 -6.64
CA LEU A 254 -8.55 -10.56 -7.72
C LEU A 254 -7.24 -11.31 -8.00
N ASP A 255 -6.52 -11.71 -6.96
CA ASP A 255 -5.27 -12.45 -7.10
C ASP A 255 -5.47 -13.86 -7.70
N VAL A 256 -6.52 -14.59 -7.26
CA VAL A 256 -6.88 -15.89 -7.86
C VAL A 256 -7.20 -15.73 -9.34
N LEU A 257 -8.05 -14.75 -9.68
CA LEU A 257 -8.41 -14.46 -11.08
C LEU A 257 -7.15 -14.10 -11.90
N TYR A 258 -6.28 -13.27 -11.35
CA TYR A 258 -5.03 -12.89 -12.00
C TYR A 258 -4.15 -14.11 -12.30
N ILE A 259 -3.97 -15.03 -11.32
CA ILE A 259 -3.20 -16.27 -11.50
C ILE A 259 -3.77 -17.12 -12.64
N VAL A 260 -5.10 -17.32 -12.65
CA VAL A 260 -5.77 -18.08 -13.71
C VAL A 260 -5.51 -17.46 -15.07
N MET A 261 -5.65 -16.14 -15.19
CA MET A 261 -5.43 -15.44 -16.47
C MET A 261 -3.97 -15.46 -16.91
N VAL A 262 -3.01 -15.33 -16.00
CA VAL A 262 -1.57 -15.46 -16.31
C VAL A 262 -1.26 -16.86 -16.86
N ARG A 263 -1.80 -17.92 -16.24
CA ARG A 263 -1.64 -19.29 -16.73
C ARG A 263 -2.23 -19.49 -18.11
N GLN A 264 -3.45 -19.00 -18.33
CA GLN A 264 -4.11 -19.07 -19.63
C GLN A 264 -3.32 -18.33 -20.72
N ALA A 265 -2.84 -17.12 -20.42
CA ALA A 265 -2.06 -16.32 -21.36
C ALA A 265 -0.74 -17.02 -21.75
N LYS A 266 -0.02 -17.58 -20.76
CA LYS A 266 1.20 -18.35 -21.02
C LYS A 266 0.94 -19.61 -21.84
N ARG A 267 -0.13 -20.35 -21.54
CA ARG A 267 -0.51 -21.54 -22.29
C ARG A 267 -0.83 -21.22 -23.75
N ARG A 268 -1.69 -20.22 -24.00
CA ARG A 268 -2.06 -19.79 -25.36
C ARG A 268 -0.84 -19.40 -26.20
N ARG A 269 0.13 -18.74 -25.57
CA ARG A 269 1.38 -18.37 -26.24
C ARG A 269 2.23 -19.59 -26.59
N ALA A 270 2.38 -20.53 -25.67
CA ALA A 270 3.12 -21.76 -25.94
C ALA A 270 2.48 -22.57 -27.08
N GLU A 271 1.15 -22.64 -27.13
CA GLU A 271 0.41 -23.28 -28.22
C GLU A 271 0.63 -22.56 -29.57
N ALA A 272 0.65 -21.23 -29.58
CA ALA A 272 0.93 -20.44 -30.79
C ALA A 272 2.37 -20.59 -31.29
N GLU A 273 3.35 -20.74 -30.39
CA GLU A 273 4.76 -20.96 -30.74
C GLU A 273 5.02 -22.37 -31.30
N VAL A 274 4.18 -23.37 -30.98
CA VAL A 274 4.27 -24.74 -31.54
C VAL A 274 3.56 -24.85 -32.89
N ALA A 275 2.56 -24.02 -33.15
CA ALA A 275 1.73 -24.08 -34.36
C ALA A 275 2.30 -23.30 -35.56
N GLY A 276 3.28 -22.42 -35.34
CA GLY A 276 3.96 -21.61 -36.37
C GLY A 276 5.33 -22.14 -36.74
#